data_AF-A0A368B204-F1
#
_entry.id   AF-A0A368B204-F1
#
_cell.length_a   1.000
_cell.length_b   1.000
_cell.length_c   1.000
_cell.angle_alpha   90.00
_cell.angle_beta   90.00
_cell.angle_gamma   90.00
#
_symmetry.space_group_name_H-M   'P 1'
#
loop_
_entity.id
_entity.type
_entity.pdbx_description
1 polymer ?
#
loop_
_entity_poly.entity_id
_entity_poly.type
_entity_poly.pdbx_seq_one_letter_code
_entity_poly.pdbx_strand_id
1 'polypeptide(L)'
;KSGTFINQNFRLQQFLQAIPAPLGLISDAAVLRQILLAMGEGEADEPFSIEAIWKSLSETIPSFKGIEWSSIPEEGIALEAGAFKDLPFVETENLKYKPRSVEAVAQT
;
A
#
# COMPACT_ATOMS: atom_id res chain seq x y z
N LYS A 1 -7.28 7.29 11.64
CA LYS A 1 -5.95 6.92 11.07
C LYS A 1 -5.83 7.51 9.67
N SER A 2 -4.61 7.76 9.22
CA SER A 2 -4.28 8.04 7.81
C SER A 2 -3.68 6.79 7.19
N GLY A 3 -3.70 6.68 5.86
CA GLY A 3 -3.25 5.48 5.19
C GLY A 3 -3.38 5.55 3.67
N THR A 4 -3.26 4.38 3.06
CA THR A 4 -3.44 4.18 1.63
C THR A 4 -4.27 2.93 1.38
N PHE A 5 -5.03 2.93 0.29
CA PHE A 5 -5.73 1.75 -0.22
C PHE A 5 -5.47 1.60 -1.72
N ILE A 6 -5.46 0.35 -2.18
CA ILE A 6 -5.56 0.01 -3.59
C ILE A 6 -6.98 -0.53 -3.81
N ASN A 7 -7.75 0.11 -4.69
CA ASN A 7 -9.11 -0.34 -5.00
C ASN A 7 -9.14 -1.41 -6.11
N GLN A 8 -10.33 -1.91 -6.45
CA GLN A 8 -10.51 -2.98 -7.46
C GLN A 8 -10.05 -2.60 -8.88
N ASN A 9 -9.91 -1.31 -9.17
CA ASN A 9 -9.38 -0.82 -10.44
C ASN A 9 -7.85 -0.63 -10.37
N PHE A 10 -7.19 -1.22 -9.37
CA PHE A 10 -5.77 -1.10 -9.10
C PHE A 10 -5.30 0.36 -8.99
N ARG A 11 -6.13 1.20 -8.37
CA ARG A 11 -5.79 2.60 -8.12
C ARG A 11 -5.38 2.79 -6.67
N LEU A 12 -4.15 3.25 -6.49
CA LEU A 12 -3.58 3.62 -5.19
C LEU A 12 -4.10 5.01 -4.80
N GLN A 13 -4.74 5.11 -3.65
CA GLN A 13 -5.27 6.36 -3.11
C GLN A 13 -4.84 6.50 -1.65
N GLN A 14 -4.54 7.73 -1.24
CA GLN A 14 -4.31 8.03 0.17
C GLN A 14 -5.59 8.55 0.84
N PHE A 15 -5.66 8.40 2.16
CA PHE A 15 -6.70 9.00 2.97
C PHE A 15 -6.10 9.56 4.26
N LEU A 16 -6.70 10.64 4.74
CA LEU A 16 -6.27 11.32 5.96
C LEU A 16 -7.24 11.03 7.11
N GLN A 17 -6.71 11.06 8.33
CA GLN A 17 -7.52 11.01 9.53
C GLN A 17 -8.43 12.23 9.61
N ALA A 18 -9.74 12.01 9.44
CA ALA A 18 -10.73 13.08 9.55
C ALA A 18 -11.05 13.47 11.01
N ILE A 19 -11.03 12.51 11.93
CA ILE A 19 -11.43 12.70 13.34
C ILE A 19 -10.35 12.11 14.26
N PRO A 20 -9.98 12.79 15.37
CA PRO A 20 -9.07 12.25 16.36
C PRO A 20 -9.49 10.86 16.86
N ALA A 21 -8.49 10.02 17.13
CA ALA A 21 -8.77 8.71 17.72
C ALA A 21 -9.22 8.89 19.17
N PRO A 22 -10.14 8.04 19.67
CA PRO A 22 -10.42 7.98 21.10
C PRO A 22 -9.14 7.73 21.90
N LEU A 23 -9.11 8.21 23.15
CA LEU A 23 -7.94 8.12 24.01
C LEU A 23 -7.49 6.66 24.18
N GLY A 24 -6.19 6.42 24.05
CA GLY A 24 -5.59 5.09 24.24
C GLY A 24 -5.59 4.19 22.99
N LEU A 25 -6.19 4.62 21.87
CA LEU A 25 -6.06 3.89 20.60
C LEU A 25 -4.78 4.28 19.86
N ILE A 26 -4.10 3.27 19.34
CA ILE A 26 -2.96 3.40 18.43
C ILE A 26 -3.30 2.82 17.06
N SER A 27 -2.54 3.17 16.03
CA SER A 27 -2.75 2.64 14.69
C SER A 27 -2.36 1.16 14.60
N ASP A 28 -2.96 0.42 13.67
CA ASP A 28 -2.63 -1.00 13.43
C ASP A 28 -1.12 -1.18 13.17
N ALA A 29 -0.52 -0.28 12.39
CA ALA A 29 0.92 -0.30 12.14
C ALA A 29 1.74 -0.09 13.43
N ALA A 30 1.28 0.78 14.34
CA ALA A 30 1.95 0.98 15.62
C ALA A 30 1.84 -0.25 16.52
N VAL A 31 0.70 -0.94 16.50
CA VAL A 31 0.53 -2.25 17.19
C VAL A 31 1.53 -3.26 16.65
N LEU A 32 1.64 -3.39 15.32
CA LEU A 32 2.58 -4.32 14.69
C LEU A 32 4.03 -3.99 15.05
N ARG A 33 4.40 -2.70 15.08
CA ARG A 33 5.75 -2.29 15.54
C ARG A 33 6.01 -2.65 17.00
N GLN A 34 5.04 -2.47 17.89
CA GLN A 34 5.21 -2.87 19.29
C GLN A 34 5.40 -4.38 19.45
N ILE A 35 4.68 -5.19 18.67
CA ILE A 35 4.85 -6.64 18.64
C ILE A 35 6.25 -7.00 18.15
N LEU A 36 6.70 -6.40 17.04
CA LEU A 36 8.04 -6.60 16.47
C LEU A 36 9.13 -6.32 17.52
N LEU A 37 9.08 -5.16 18.17
CA LEU A 37 10.02 -4.76 19.22
C LEU A 37 9.97 -5.71 20.42
N ALA A 38 8.78 -6.17 20.83
CA ALA A 38 8.62 -7.13 21.92
C ALA A 38 9.20 -8.51 21.59
N MET A 39 9.27 -8.88 20.31
CA MET A 39 9.94 -10.09 19.83
C MET A 39 11.46 -9.94 19.74
N GLY A 40 12.01 -8.75 20.02
CA GLY A 40 13.43 -8.44 19.83
C GLY A 40 13.82 -8.24 18.38
N GLU A 41 12.83 -8.06 17.49
CA GLU A 41 13.03 -7.74 16.08
C GLU A 41 12.84 -6.23 15.87
N GLY A 42 13.70 -5.62 15.05
CA GLY A 42 13.71 -4.17 14.78
C GLY A 42 14.43 -3.32 15.83
N GLU A 43 14.72 -2.07 15.46
CA GLU A 43 15.40 -1.11 16.33
C GLU A 43 14.41 -0.08 16.87
N ALA A 44 14.38 0.11 18.19
CA ALA A 44 13.45 1.05 18.83
C ALA A 44 13.60 2.49 18.29
N ASP A 45 14.83 2.89 17.95
CA ASP A 45 15.19 4.21 17.45
C ASP A 45 14.91 4.39 15.94
N GLU A 46 14.52 3.33 15.24
CA GLU A 46 14.18 3.43 13.82
C GLU A 46 12.96 4.36 13.61
N PRO A 47 13.04 5.30 12.64
CA PRO A 47 11.91 6.17 12.31
C PRO A 47 10.65 5.37 11.94
N PHE A 48 9.57 5.60 12.69
CA PHE A 48 8.28 4.97 12.42
C PHE A 48 7.22 6.03 12.10
N SER A 49 6.91 6.16 10.81
CA SER A 49 5.86 7.01 10.29
C SER A 49 5.31 6.44 9.00
N ILE A 50 4.20 6.99 8.50
CA ILE A 50 3.64 6.56 7.21
C ILE A 50 4.60 6.87 6.05
N GLU A 51 5.35 7.96 6.14
CA GLU A 51 6.38 8.36 5.20
C GLU A 51 7.56 7.38 5.23
N ALA A 52 8.02 6.98 6.41
CA ALA A 52 9.10 5.99 6.55
C ALA A 52 8.67 4.62 5.98
N ILE A 53 7.43 4.20 6.26
CA ILE A 53 6.86 2.97 5.70
C ILE A 53 6.82 3.05 4.16
N TRP A 54 6.30 4.15 3.60
CA TRP A 54 6.24 4.32 2.15
C TRP A 54 7.61 4.40 1.49
N LYS A 55 8.58 5.04 2.13
CA LYS A 55 9.97 5.03 1.67
C LYS A 55 10.49 3.60 1.55
N SER A 56 10.36 2.80 2.61
CA SER A 56 10.74 1.38 2.61
C SER A 56 10.00 0.57 1.54
N LEU A 57 8.68 0.77 1.38
CA LEU A 57 7.88 0.13 0.34
C LEU A 57 8.36 0.49 -1.07
N SER A 58 8.67 1.77 -1.32
CA SER A 58 9.14 2.25 -2.62
C SER A 58 10.52 1.72 -3.00
N GLU A 59 11.36 1.44 -2.01
CA GLU A 59 12.70 0.85 -2.19
C GLU A 59 12.63 -0.67 -2.43
N THR A 60 11.66 -1.34 -1.81
CA THR A 60 11.56 -2.80 -1.79
C THR A 60 10.65 -3.38 -2.87
N ILE A 61 9.57 -2.69 -3.22
CA ILE A 61 8.52 -3.19 -4.10
C ILE A 61 8.59 -2.47 -5.45
N PRO A 62 8.94 -3.16 -6.56
CA PRO A 62 9.09 -2.53 -7.87
C PRO A 62 7.86 -1.74 -8.34
N SER A 63 6.65 -2.22 -8.05
CA SER A 63 5.38 -1.57 -8.41
C SER A 63 5.15 -0.23 -7.71
N PHE A 64 5.87 0.06 -6.63
CA PHE A 64 5.75 1.29 -5.84
C PHE A 64 6.98 2.20 -5.96
N LYS A 65 7.91 1.86 -6.85
CA LYS A 65 9.17 2.59 -6.99
C LYS A 65 8.94 4.07 -7.27
N GLY A 66 9.52 4.92 -6.43
CA GLY A 66 9.45 6.39 -6.55
C GLY A 66 8.11 6.99 -6.11
N ILE A 67 7.19 6.20 -5.55
CA ILE A 67 5.96 6.72 -4.95
C ILE A 67 6.25 7.09 -3.49
N GLU A 68 6.02 8.34 -3.14
CA GLU A 68 6.07 8.83 -1.77
C GLU A 68 4.64 9.06 -1.28
N TRP A 69 4.38 8.85 0.01
CA TRP A 69 3.03 9.01 0.55
C TRP A 69 2.43 10.38 0.25
N SER A 70 3.20 11.44 0.50
CA SER A 70 2.78 12.84 0.28
C SER A 70 2.62 13.22 -1.18
N SER A 71 3.16 12.45 -2.13
CA SER A 71 3.05 12.73 -3.56
C SER A 71 1.86 12.04 -4.24
N ILE A 72 1.09 11.22 -3.51
CA ILE A 72 -0.11 10.57 -4.03
C ILE A 72 -1.21 11.65 -4.25
N PRO A 73 -1.65 11.89 -5.49
CA PRO A 73 -2.70 12.87 -5.77
C PRO A 73 -4.06 12.41 -5.26
N GLU A 74 -5.03 13.33 -5.17
CA GLU A 74 -6.38 13.05 -4.68
C GLU A 74 -7.10 12.01 -5.57
N GLU A 75 -6.91 12.10 -6.89
CA GLU A 75 -7.43 11.14 -7.86
C GLU A 75 -6.70 9.78 -7.80
N GLY A 76 -5.59 9.69 -7.06
CA GLY A 76 -4.77 8.50 -6.94
C GLY A 76 -3.93 8.15 -8.17
N ILE A 77 -3.08 7.15 -8.00
CA ILE A 77 -2.15 6.64 -9.00
C ILE A 77 -2.71 5.33 -9.57
N ALA A 78 -2.81 5.23 -10.90
CA ALA A 78 -3.13 3.96 -11.54
C ALA A 78 -1.90 3.03 -11.47
N LEU A 79 -2.10 1.81 -10.96
CA LEU A 79 -1.08 0.78 -10.89
C LEU A 79 -1.30 -0.26 -11.98
N GLU A 80 -0.21 -0.90 -12.41
CA GLU A 80 -0.28 -2.01 -13.34
C GLU A 80 -0.77 -3.28 -12.63
N ALA A 81 -2.04 -3.63 -12.84
CA ALA A 81 -2.69 -4.76 -12.18
C ALA A 81 -1.93 -6.10 -12.34
N GLY A 82 -1.32 -6.31 -13.52
CA GLY A 82 -0.56 -7.53 -13.82
C GLY A 82 0.67 -7.73 -12.92
N ALA A 83 1.17 -6.67 -12.27
CA ALA A 83 2.28 -6.78 -11.33
C ALA A 83 1.91 -7.45 -10.00
N PHE A 84 0.61 -7.62 -9.73
CA PHE A 84 0.08 -8.22 -8.49
C PHE A 84 -0.50 -9.63 -8.70
N LYS A 85 -0.42 -10.17 -9.92
CA LYS A 85 -1.06 -11.43 -10.33
C LYS A 85 -0.64 -12.65 -9.50
N ASP A 86 0.56 -12.62 -8.95
CA ASP A 86 1.17 -13.73 -8.22
C ASP A 86 0.86 -13.67 -6.70
N LEU A 87 0.10 -12.66 -6.25
CA LEU A 87 -0.35 -12.58 -4.86
C LEU A 87 -1.48 -13.61 -4.59
N PRO A 88 -1.53 -14.21 -3.38
CA PRO A 88 -2.47 -15.28 -3.06
C PRO A 88 -3.95 -14.85 -3.10
N PHE A 89 -4.24 -13.55 -2.99
CA PHE A 89 -5.59 -12.99 -2.96
C PHE A 89 -5.69 -11.75 -3.85
N VAL A 90 -5.49 -11.93 -5.16
CA VAL A 90 -5.62 -10.85 -6.17
C VAL A 90 -7.04 -10.77 -6.73
N GLU A 91 -7.46 -9.58 -7.18
CA GLU A 91 -8.76 -9.36 -7.82
C GLU A 91 -8.92 -10.22 -9.08
N THR A 92 -10.09 -10.85 -9.20
CA THR A 92 -10.49 -11.65 -10.38
C THR A 92 -11.47 -10.88 -11.25
N GLU A 93 -11.76 -11.41 -12.44
CA GLU A 93 -12.77 -10.82 -13.33
C GLU A 93 -14.09 -10.56 -12.60
N ASN A 94 -14.61 -9.34 -12.74
CA ASN A 94 -15.88 -8.89 -12.19
C ASN A 94 -16.49 -7.77 -13.07
N LEU A 95 -17.62 -7.21 -12.66
CA LEU A 95 -18.33 -6.17 -13.43
C LEU A 95 -17.49 -4.90 -13.71
N LYS A 96 -16.50 -4.61 -12.87
CA LYS A 96 -15.67 -3.39 -12.91
C LYS A 96 -14.22 -3.65 -13.33
N TYR A 97 -13.78 -4.91 -13.29
CA TYR A 97 -12.40 -5.30 -13.60
C TYR A 97 -12.36 -6.47 -14.58
N LYS A 98 -11.67 -6.25 -15.71
CA LYS A 98 -11.29 -7.31 -16.66
C LYS A 98 -9.77 -7.45 -16.65
N PRO A 99 -9.23 -8.58 -16.14
CA PRO A 99 -7.79 -8.82 -16.20
C PRO A 99 -7.31 -8.74 -17.65
N ARG A 100 -6.24 -7.97 -17.91
CA ARG A 100 -5.59 -8.03 -19.22
C ARG A 100 -5.00 -9.43 -19.36
N SER A 101 -5.50 -10.21 -20.32
CA SER A 101 -4.90 -11.48 -20.70
C SER A 101 -3.48 -11.24 -21.22
N VAL A 102 -2.54 -12.08 -20.79
CA VAL A 102 -1.11 -12.01 -21.16
C VAL A 102 -0.91 -12.16 -22.69
N GLU A 103 -1.92 -12.62 -23.43
CA GLU A 103 -1.88 -12.86 -24.87
C GLU A 103 -1.93 -11.58 -25.73
N ALA A 104 -2.30 -10.42 -25.18
CA ALA A 104 -2.47 -9.19 -25.97
C ALA A 104 -1.15 -8.44 -26.30
N VAL A 105 0.01 -8.89 -25.80
CA VAL A 105 1.30 -8.23 -26.04
C VAL A 105 2.09 -8.88 -27.20
N ALA A 106 1.59 -9.98 -27.78
CA ALA A 106 2.25 -10.69 -28.87
C ALA A 106 1.67 -10.36 -30.26
N GLN A 107 1.29 -9.10 -30.53
CA GLN A 107 1.02 -8.62 -31.89
C GLN A 107 1.36 -7.13 -32.01
N THR A 108 2.64 -6.78 -32.22
CA THR A 108 3.09 -5.74 -33.17
C THR A 108 4.57 -5.94 -33.48
#